data_AF-A0A9E2Z8G2-F1
#
_entry.id   AF-A0A9E2Z8G2-F1
#
_cell.length_a   1.000
_cell.length_b   1.000
_cell.length_c   1.000
_cell.angle_alpha   90.00
_cell.angle_beta   90.00
_cell.angle_gamma   90.00
#
_symmetry.space_group_name_H-M   'P 1'
#
loop_
_entity.id
_entity.type
_entity.pdbx_description
1 polymer ?
#
loop_
_entity_poly.entity_id
_entity_poly.type
_entity_poly.pdbx_seq_one_letter_code
_entity_poly.pdbx_strand_id
1 'polypeptide(L)'
;MGLTPLGAVWKGMAAGAAGTLAMDLYWFARQRATTDRGSFWAWETSAGLDDWEKAPAPAQIGKRIIEGMLGRELSPRRARLIANIVHWTYGTLWGTAYGVIAGSTTKPKAAHGLPLGVAVLVADYTVLPVAKLYKPIWEYDTRTIAEDLGGHVVYGIGTSAAFSRLT
;
A
#
# COMPACT_ATOMS: atom_id res chain seq x y z
N MET A 1 -7.06 30.30 -3.08
CA MET A 1 -8.22 29.81 -2.28
C MET A 1 -7.70 28.74 -1.34
N GLY A 2 -8.11 28.74 -0.08
CA GLY A 2 -7.70 27.72 0.89
C GLY A 2 -8.20 26.32 0.51
N LEU A 3 -7.48 25.28 0.90
CA LEU A 3 -7.88 23.89 0.67
C LEU A 3 -9.12 23.56 1.51
N THR A 4 -10.22 23.16 0.88
CA THR A 4 -11.42 22.71 1.58
C THR A 4 -11.23 21.29 2.13
N PRO A 5 -11.99 20.86 3.15
CA PRO A 5 -11.93 19.49 3.67
C PRO A 5 -12.16 18.43 2.58
N LEU A 6 -13.16 18.64 1.72
CA LEU A 6 -13.45 17.73 0.60
C LEU A 6 -12.30 17.73 -0.43
N GLY A 7 -11.69 18.89 -0.67
CA GLY A 7 -10.50 19.00 -1.51
C GLY A 7 -9.31 18.24 -0.93
N ALA A 8 -9.11 18.29 0.40
CA ALA A 8 -8.06 17.56 1.09
C ALA A 8 -8.24 16.04 0.99
N VAL A 9 -9.48 15.55 1.12
CA VAL A 9 -9.83 14.14 0.93
C VAL A 9 -9.51 13.67 -0.48
N TRP A 10 -10.04 14.34 -1.51
CA TRP A 10 -9.82 13.92 -2.90
C TRP A 10 -8.35 13.98 -3.32
N LYS A 11 -7.65 15.05 -2.96
CA LYS A 11 -6.20 15.17 -3.25
C LYS A 11 -5.40 14.14 -2.46
N GLY A 12 -5.80 13.83 -1.23
CA GLY A 12 -5.21 12.76 -0.42
C GLY A 12 -5.38 11.38 -1.05
N MET A 13 -6.59 11.05 -1.52
CA MET A 13 -6.85 9.79 -2.25
C MET A 13 -5.96 9.66 -3.49
N ALA A 14 -5.93 10.69 -4.34
CA ALA A 14 -5.10 10.70 -5.55
C ALA A 14 -3.60 10.61 -5.22
N ALA A 15 -3.16 11.30 -4.17
CA ALA A 15 -1.80 11.23 -3.69
C ALA A 15 -1.43 9.84 -3.15
N GLY A 16 -2.32 9.19 -2.39
CA GLY A 16 -2.11 7.83 -1.89
C GLY A 16 -1.95 6.82 -3.01
N ALA A 17 -2.83 6.89 -4.03
CA ALA A 17 -2.69 6.06 -5.23
C ALA A 17 -1.36 6.31 -5.96
N ALA A 18 -0.91 7.57 -6.07
CA ALA A 18 0.40 7.89 -6.64
C ALA A 18 1.57 7.34 -5.78
N GLY A 19 1.45 7.35 -4.45
CA GLY A 19 2.39 6.73 -3.53
C GLY A 19 2.46 5.21 -3.71
N THR A 20 1.31 4.55 -3.83
CA THR A 20 1.22 3.10 -4.11
C THR A 20 1.96 2.77 -5.39
N LEU A 21 1.63 3.46 -6.49
CA LEU A 21 2.31 3.29 -7.77
C LEU A 21 3.83 3.51 -7.66
N ALA A 22 4.28 4.49 -6.88
CA ALA A 22 5.71 4.76 -6.69
C ALA A 22 6.42 3.60 -5.96
N MET A 23 5.81 3.06 -4.91
CA MET A 23 6.33 1.89 -4.19
C MET A 23 6.33 0.64 -5.07
N ASP A 24 5.29 0.44 -5.87
CA ASP A 24 5.18 -0.69 -6.79
C ASP A 24 6.26 -0.63 -7.87
N LEU A 25 6.50 0.55 -8.45
CA LEU A 25 7.60 0.76 -9.40
C LEU A 25 8.97 0.52 -8.75
N TYR A 26 9.16 0.93 -7.49
CA TYR A 26 10.39 0.67 -6.73
C TYR A 26 10.63 -0.83 -6.57
N TRP A 27 9.61 -1.58 -6.13
CA TRP A 27 9.72 -3.03 -5.97
C TRP A 27 9.91 -3.76 -7.30
N PHE A 28 9.16 -3.37 -8.34
CA PHE A 28 9.30 -3.93 -9.66
C PHE A 28 10.71 -3.71 -10.22
N ALA A 29 11.26 -2.50 -10.12
CA ALA A 29 12.62 -2.21 -10.58
C ALA A 29 13.67 -3.06 -9.84
N ARG A 30 13.51 -3.23 -8.51
CA ARG A 30 14.42 -4.01 -7.69
C ARG A 30 14.36 -5.51 -8.00
N GLN A 31 13.17 -6.05 -8.23
CA GLN A 31 12.97 -7.47 -8.56
C GLN A 31 13.30 -7.81 -10.01
N ARG A 32 13.09 -6.88 -10.94
CA ARG A 32 13.43 -7.08 -12.36
C ARG A 32 14.93 -7.28 -12.58
N ALA A 33 15.76 -6.72 -11.70
CA ALA A 33 17.20 -6.96 -11.73
C ALA A 33 17.60 -8.41 -11.42
N THR A 34 16.70 -9.20 -10.82
CA THR A 34 16.98 -10.57 -10.36
C THR A 34 16.03 -11.63 -10.92
N THR A 35 14.91 -11.25 -11.54
CA THR A 35 13.90 -12.17 -12.09
C THR A 35 13.22 -11.61 -13.34
N ASP A 36 12.92 -12.47 -14.33
CA ASP A 36 12.09 -12.11 -15.48
C ASP A 36 10.60 -12.22 -15.10
N ARG A 37 9.99 -11.07 -14.77
CA ARG A 37 8.59 -10.95 -14.31
C ARG A 37 7.64 -10.46 -15.42
N GLY A 38 8.12 -10.31 -16.65
CA GLY A 38 7.35 -9.71 -17.74
C GLY A 38 7.11 -8.20 -17.55
N SER A 39 5.92 -7.72 -17.93
CA SER A 39 5.58 -6.29 -17.86
C SER A 39 5.22 -5.85 -16.44
N PHE A 40 5.40 -4.55 -16.15
CA PHE A 40 5.02 -3.95 -14.86
C PHE A 40 3.56 -4.26 -14.50
N TRP A 41 2.62 -4.07 -15.44
CA TRP A 41 1.21 -4.30 -15.17
C TRP A 41 0.86 -5.77 -14.92
N ALA A 42 1.57 -6.70 -15.56
CA ALA A 42 1.39 -8.12 -15.27
C ALA A 42 1.84 -8.46 -13.84
N TRP A 43 2.98 -7.91 -13.39
CA TRP A 43 3.48 -8.06 -12.04
C TRP A 43 2.55 -7.38 -11.00
N GLU A 44 2.25 -6.11 -11.21
CA GLU A 44 1.47 -5.27 -10.30
C GLU A 44 0.08 -5.86 -10.06
N THR A 45 -0.59 -6.25 -11.14
CA THR A 45 -1.94 -6.79 -11.02
C THR A 45 -1.97 -8.26 -10.64
N SER A 46 -0.83 -8.89 -10.35
CA SER A 46 -0.71 -10.33 -10.08
C SER A 46 -1.35 -11.19 -11.18
N ALA A 47 -0.98 -10.93 -12.44
CA ALA A 47 -1.50 -11.67 -13.58
C ALA A 47 -1.22 -13.17 -13.43
N GLY A 48 -2.25 -13.99 -13.70
CA GLY A 48 -2.18 -15.44 -13.51
C GLY A 48 -2.46 -15.92 -12.09
N LEU A 49 -2.70 -15.04 -11.11
CA LEU A 49 -3.10 -15.46 -9.77
C LEU A 49 -4.53 -16.01 -9.76
N ASP A 50 -4.65 -17.30 -9.48
CA ASP A 50 -5.93 -18.02 -9.37
C ASP A 50 -5.94 -19.05 -8.22
N ASP A 51 -5.05 -18.88 -7.25
CA ASP A 51 -4.82 -19.79 -6.13
C ASP A 51 -4.70 -19.00 -4.81
N TRP A 52 -5.47 -19.40 -3.80
CA TRP A 52 -5.45 -18.76 -2.49
C TRP A 52 -4.17 -19.04 -1.70
N GLU A 53 -3.50 -20.18 -1.90
CA GLU A 53 -2.27 -20.51 -1.17
C GLU A 53 -1.11 -19.62 -1.60
N LYS A 54 -1.09 -19.23 -2.87
CA LYS A 54 -0.09 -18.33 -3.47
C LYS A 54 -0.49 -16.85 -3.37
N ALA A 55 -1.66 -16.56 -2.84
CA ALA A 55 -2.20 -15.21 -2.84
C ALA A 55 -1.45 -14.31 -1.84
N PRO A 56 -1.14 -13.05 -2.23
CA PRO A 56 -0.42 -12.13 -1.37
C PRO A 56 -1.28 -11.68 -0.18
N ALA A 57 -0.66 -11.08 0.83
CA ALA A 57 -1.33 -10.67 2.05
C ALA A 57 -2.62 -9.84 1.83
N PRO A 58 -2.68 -8.85 0.89
CA PRO A 58 -3.92 -8.13 0.60
C PRO A 58 -5.09 -9.05 0.19
N ALA A 59 -4.81 -10.07 -0.61
CA ALA A 59 -5.81 -11.04 -1.04
C ALA A 59 -6.34 -11.87 0.13
N GLN A 60 -5.44 -12.34 0.99
CA GLN A 60 -5.77 -13.14 2.16
C GLN A 60 -6.60 -12.36 3.18
N ILE A 61 -6.25 -11.09 3.43
CA ILE A 61 -7.03 -10.20 4.30
C ILE A 61 -8.43 -10.00 3.71
N GLY A 62 -8.54 -9.65 2.43
CA GLY A 62 -9.85 -9.45 1.80
C GLY A 62 -10.72 -10.70 1.81
N LYS A 63 -10.12 -11.88 1.55
CA LYS A 63 -10.82 -13.17 1.66
C LYS A 63 -11.40 -13.39 3.04
N ARG A 64 -10.58 -13.24 4.08
CA ARG A 64 -11.00 -13.46 5.48
C ARG A 64 -12.08 -12.50 5.94
N ILE A 65 -12.02 -11.24 5.52
CA ILE A 65 -13.07 -10.25 5.81
C ILE A 65 -14.38 -10.68 5.15
N ILE A 66 -14.36 -10.99 3.85
CA ILE A 66 -15.58 -11.35 3.11
C ILE A 66 -16.17 -12.66 3.62
N GLU A 67 -15.36 -13.71 3.77
CA GLU A 67 -15.83 -15.00 4.25
C GLU A 67 -16.27 -14.95 5.71
N GLY A 68 -15.51 -14.28 6.56
CA GLY A 68 -15.82 -14.18 7.99
C GLY A 68 -17.02 -13.29 8.30
N MET A 69 -17.22 -12.19 7.57
CA MET A 69 -18.32 -11.25 7.83
C MET A 69 -19.58 -11.57 7.01
N LEU A 70 -19.43 -12.07 5.78
CA LEU A 70 -20.55 -12.30 4.86
C LEU A 70 -20.91 -13.78 4.69
N GLY A 71 -20.13 -14.71 5.27
CA GLY A 71 -20.38 -16.16 5.18
C GLY A 71 -20.30 -16.70 3.74
N ARG A 72 -19.59 -16.00 2.85
CA ARG A 72 -19.52 -16.31 1.42
C ARG A 72 -18.14 -16.77 1.01
N GLU A 73 -18.01 -18.06 0.72
CA GLU A 73 -16.78 -18.62 0.16
C GLU A 73 -16.43 -17.98 -1.19
N LEU A 74 -15.17 -17.58 -1.34
CA LEU A 74 -14.68 -16.99 -2.57
C LEU A 74 -13.91 -18.01 -3.41
N SER A 75 -14.32 -18.15 -4.66
CA SER A 75 -13.57 -18.91 -5.65
C SER A 75 -12.12 -18.39 -5.76
N PRO A 76 -11.11 -19.28 -5.89
CA PRO A 76 -9.71 -18.90 -6.12
C PRO A 76 -9.49 -17.93 -7.29
N ARG A 77 -10.36 -17.98 -8.32
CA ARG A 77 -10.35 -17.02 -9.44
C ARG A 77 -10.52 -15.56 -9.02
N ARG A 78 -11.06 -15.31 -7.81
CA ARG A 78 -11.22 -13.96 -7.25
C ARG A 78 -9.98 -13.46 -6.52
N ALA A 79 -8.97 -14.31 -6.27
CA ALA A 79 -7.77 -13.93 -5.52
C ALA A 79 -7.09 -12.69 -6.11
N ARG A 80 -6.89 -12.66 -7.44
CA ARG A 80 -6.35 -11.50 -8.14
C ARG A 80 -7.18 -10.24 -7.92
N LEU A 81 -8.50 -10.32 -8.10
CA LEU A 81 -9.39 -9.17 -7.95
C LEU A 81 -9.33 -8.62 -6.53
N ILE A 82 -9.45 -9.50 -5.53
CA ILE A 82 -9.42 -9.12 -4.12
C ILE A 82 -8.06 -8.53 -3.74
N ALA A 83 -6.95 -9.11 -4.23
CA ALA A 83 -5.61 -8.58 -4.02
C ALA A 83 -5.52 -7.10 -4.44
N ASN A 84 -5.93 -6.81 -5.68
CA ASN A 84 -5.86 -5.47 -6.26
C ASN A 84 -6.79 -4.49 -5.53
N ILE A 85 -8.03 -4.90 -5.24
CA ILE A 85 -8.97 -4.05 -4.50
C ILE A 85 -8.36 -3.66 -3.15
N VAL A 86 -7.88 -4.64 -2.37
CA VAL A 86 -7.34 -4.36 -1.03
C VAL A 86 -6.05 -3.55 -1.12
N HIS A 87 -5.11 -3.90 -2.00
CA HIS A 87 -3.84 -3.20 -2.19
C HIS A 87 -4.05 -1.71 -2.50
N TRP A 88 -4.80 -1.42 -3.56
CA TRP A 88 -5.04 -0.05 -4.00
C TRP A 88 -5.92 0.75 -3.05
N THR A 89 -6.93 0.11 -2.43
CA THR A 89 -7.79 0.76 -1.43
C THR A 89 -6.98 1.14 -0.20
N TYR A 90 -6.12 0.25 0.29
CA TYR A 90 -5.32 0.48 1.49
C TYR A 90 -4.38 1.68 1.32
N GLY A 91 -3.63 1.75 0.21
CA GLY A 91 -2.79 2.91 -0.08
C GLY A 91 -3.58 4.21 -0.28
N THR A 92 -4.73 4.14 -0.97
CA THR A 92 -5.61 5.30 -1.14
C THR A 92 -6.15 5.83 0.19
N LEU A 93 -6.52 4.95 1.12
CA LEU A 93 -7.02 5.32 2.45
C LEU A 93 -5.94 6.01 3.30
N TRP A 94 -4.70 5.49 3.27
CA TRP A 94 -3.58 6.15 3.94
C TRP A 94 -3.28 7.53 3.35
N GLY A 95 -3.34 7.67 2.02
CA GLY A 95 -3.22 8.97 1.37
C GLY A 95 -4.33 9.93 1.75
N THR A 96 -5.55 9.44 1.95
CA THR A 96 -6.69 10.24 2.43
C THR A 96 -6.42 10.80 3.82
N ALA A 97 -5.99 9.94 4.76
CA ALA A 97 -5.62 10.36 6.11
C ALA A 97 -4.49 11.39 6.08
N TYR A 98 -3.47 11.15 5.25
CA TYR A 98 -2.39 12.11 5.04
C TYR A 98 -2.90 13.44 4.50
N GLY A 99 -3.80 13.45 3.51
CA GLY A 99 -4.33 14.66 2.91
C GLY A 99 -5.11 15.54 3.89
N VAL A 100 -5.90 14.93 4.78
CA VAL A 100 -6.62 15.64 5.85
C VAL A 100 -5.65 16.31 6.83
N ILE A 101 -4.62 15.57 7.27
CA ILE A 101 -3.62 16.08 8.21
C ILE A 101 -2.74 17.16 7.56
N ALA A 102 -2.13 16.85 6.42
CA ALA A 102 -1.23 17.76 5.71
C ALA A 102 -1.95 19.00 5.16
N GLY A 103 -3.22 18.85 4.76
CA GLY A 103 -4.08 19.95 4.34
C GLY A 103 -4.39 20.95 5.44
N SER A 104 -4.17 20.58 6.71
CA SER A 104 -4.29 21.47 7.86
C SER A 104 -3.00 22.27 8.14
N THR A 105 -1.96 22.11 7.32
CA THR A 105 -0.66 22.80 7.46
C THR A 105 -0.48 23.87 6.39
N THR A 106 0.31 24.90 6.67
CA THR A 106 0.51 26.03 5.74
C THR A 106 1.55 25.76 4.64
N LYS A 107 2.44 24.77 4.83
CA LYS A 107 3.53 24.44 3.88
C LYS A 107 3.85 22.93 3.90
N PRO A 108 3.06 22.08 3.20
CA PRO A 108 3.35 20.66 3.11
C PRO A 108 4.65 20.42 2.33
N LYS A 109 5.64 19.79 2.97
CA LYS A 109 6.93 19.41 2.37
C LYS A 109 6.94 17.92 2.06
N ALA A 110 7.62 17.51 0.99
CA ALA A 110 7.79 16.09 0.63
C ALA A 110 8.33 15.21 1.78
N ALA A 111 9.19 15.78 2.64
CA ALA A 111 9.73 15.11 3.82
C ALA A 111 8.66 14.73 4.87
N HIS A 112 7.47 15.36 4.85
CA HIS A 112 6.34 14.95 5.68
C HIS A 112 5.79 13.57 5.29
N GLY A 113 6.21 13.04 4.14
CA GLY A 113 5.95 11.66 3.74
C GLY A 113 6.71 10.62 4.59
N LEU A 114 7.80 10.98 5.27
CA LEU A 114 8.56 10.03 6.08
C LEU A 114 7.74 9.46 7.24
N PRO A 115 7.09 10.28 8.10
CA PRO A 115 6.17 9.77 9.11
C PRO A 115 5.05 8.89 8.54
N LEU A 116 4.51 9.23 7.36
CA LEU A 116 3.48 8.41 6.71
C LEU A 116 4.02 7.02 6.37
N GLY A 117 5.16 6.94 5.70
CA GLY A 117 5.79 5.66 5.35
C GLY A 117 6.04 4.80 6.59
N VAL A 118 6.60 5.38 7.65
CA VAL A 118 6.82 4.68 8.93
C VAL A 118 5.49 4.23 9.55
N ALA A 119 4.44 5.05 9.50
CA ALA A 119 3.13 4.69 10.03
C ALA A 119 2.51 3.48 9.30
N VAL A 120 2.63 3.43 7.97
CA VAL A 120 2.15 2.28 7.19
C VAL A 120 2.97 1.02 7.50
N LEU A 121 4.30 1.12 7.60
CA LEU A 121 5.17 0.01 8.01
C LEU A 121 4.76 -0.55 9.39
N VAL A 122 4.53 0.33 10.36
CA VAL A 122 4.08 -0.06 11.71
C VAL A 122 2.71 -0.74 11.64
N ALA A 123 1.80 -0.26 10.79
CA ALA A 123 0.50 -0.89 10.59
C ALA A 123 0.64 -2.31 10.04
N ASP A 124 1.55 -2.53 9.08
CA ASP A 124 1.79 -3.86 8.51
C ASP A 124 2.32 -4.83 9.57
N TYR A 125 3.31 -4.43 10.37
CA TYR A 125 3.88 -5.27 11.43
C TYR A 125 3.03 -5.36 12.71
N THR A 126 1.90 -4.68 12.78
CA THR A 126 0.93 -4.85 13.88
C THR A 126 -0.27 -5.69 13.43
N VAL A 127 -0.75 -5.49 12.21
CA VAL A 127 -1.95 -6.17 11.69
C VAL A 127 -1.60 -7.54 11.09
N LEU A 128 -0.57 -7.62 10.25
CA LEU A 128 -0.27 -8.84 9.49
C LEU A 128 0.26 -10.00 10.36
N PRO A 129 1.03 -9.78 11.44
CA PRO A 129 1.38 -10.84 12.38
C PRO A 129 0.18 -11.39 13.15
N VAL A 130 -0.75 -10.54 13.58
CA VAL A 130 -2.01 -10.98 14.20
C VAL A 130 -2.84 -11.81 13.22
N ALA A 131 -2.81 -11.44 11.94
CA ALA A 131 -3.39 -12.22 10.86
C ALA A 131 -2.55 -13.46 10.47
N LYS A 132 -1.42 -13.75 11.12
CA LYS A 132 -0.52 -14.88 10.77
C LYS A 132 -0.08 -14.87 9.30
N LEU A 133 0.02 -13.68 8.70
CA LEU A 133 0.51 -13.49 7.34
C LEU A 133 1.98 -13.11 7.34
N TYR A 134 2.42 -12.35 8.36
CA TYR A 134 3.82 -12.04 8.64
C TYR A 134 4.28 -12.72 9.92
N LYS A 135 5.60 -12.83 10.09
CA LYS A 135 6.20 -13.05 11.41
C LYS A 135 6.14 -11.75 12.22
N PRO A 136 6.21 -11.81 13.56
CA PRO A 136 6.52 -10.63 14.34
C PRO A 136 7.81 -9.93 13.86
N ILE A 137 7.88 -8.61 13.97
CA ILE A 137 8.99 -7.82 13.40
C ILE A 137 10.37 -8.25 13.91
N TRP A 138 10.47 -8.71 15.16
CA TRP A 138 11.73 -9.15 15.79
C TRP A 138 12.24 -10.52 15.29
N GLU A 139 11.47 -11.23 14.46
CA GLU A 139 11.90 -12.50 13.86
C GLU A 139 12.50 -12.33 12.46
N TYR A 140 12.42 -11.13 11.88
CA TYR A 140 13.05 -10.80 10.61
C TYR A 140 14.47 -10.28 10.84
N ASP A 141 15.36 -10.55 9.88
CA ASP A 141 16.68 -9.94 9.87
C ASP A 141 16.59 -8.45 9.53
N THR A 142 17.63 -7.70 9.93
CA THR A 142 17.66 -6.24 9.77
C THR A 142 17.61 -5.79 8.31
N ARG A 143 18.13 -6.60 7.37
CA ARG A 143 18.09 -6.28 5.95
C ARG A 143 16.66 -6.38 5.43
N THR A 144 15.92 -7.43 5.78
CA THR A 144 14.51 -7.56 5.40
C THR A 144 13.69 -6.37 5.88
N ILE A 145 13.86 -5.95 7.14
CA ILE A 145 13.15 -4.79 7.70
C ILE A 145 13.57 -3.50 7.01
N ALA A 146 14.86 -3.31 6.73
CA ALA A 146 15.36 -2.13 6.05
C ALA A 146 14.86 -2.01 4.60
N GLU A 147 14.77 -3.14 3.89
CA GLU A 147 14.21 -3.20 2.55
C GLU A 147 12.71 -2.85 2.57
N ASP A 148 11.96 -3.39 3.53
CA ASP A 148 10.53 -3.08 3.68
C ASP A 148 10.30 -1.61 4.04
N LEU A 149 11.07 -1.07 4.99
CA LEU A 149 11.10 0.36 5.31
C LEU A 149 11.40 1.21 4.06
N GLY A 150 12.31 0.76 3.19
CA GLY A 150 12.64 1.43 1.93
C GLY A 150 11.42 1.62 1.03
N GLY A 151 10.64 0.55 0.80
CA GLY A 151 9.41 0.60 0.02
C GLY A 151 8.37 1.56 0.63
N HIS A 152 8.20 1.49 1.95
CA HIS A 152 7.28 2.35 2.68
C HIS A 152 7.68 3.83 2.70
N VAL A 153 8.98 4.13 2.75
CA VAL A 153 9.50 5.49 2.59
C VAL A 153 9.21 6.01 1.18
N VAL A 154 9.38 5.20 0.14
CA VAL A 154 9.03 5.57 -1.23
C VAL A 154 7.53 5.85 -1.35
N TYR A 155 6.68 5.00 -0.77
CA TYR A 155 5.23 5.24 -0.69
C TYR A 155 4.91 6.59 -0.04
N GLY A 156 5.49 6.84 1.15
CA GLY A 156 5.22 8.04 1.93
C GLY A 156 5.68 9.32 1.24
N ILE A 157 6.91 9.34 0.72
CA ILE A 157 7.46 10.47 -0.04
C ILE A 157 6.67 10.69 -1.33
N GLY A 158 6.34 9.64 -2.06
CA GLY A 158 5.55 9.71 -3.28
C GLY A 158 4.17 10.34 -3.04
N THR A 159 3.49 9.88 -1.99
CA THR A 159 2.21 10.44 -1.53
C THR A 159 2.35 11.92 -1.19
N SER A 160 3.32 12.26 -0.34
CA SER A 160 3.53 13.65 0.11
C SER A 160 3.85 14.59 -1.06
N ALA A 161 4.73 14.17 -1.96
CA ALA A 161 5.14 14.93 -3.13
C ALA A 161 4.02 15.09 -4.16
N ALA A 162 3.14 14.09 -4.31
CA ALA A 162 1.95 14.19 -5.15
C ALA A 162 0.93 15.15 -4.54
N PHE A 163 0.64 15.02 -3.24
CA PHE A 163 -0.28 15.91 -2.54
C PHE A 163 0.14 17.38 -2.64
N SER A 164 1.41 17.69 -2.37
CA SER A 164 1.96 19.05 -2.49
C SER A 164 1.84 19.64 -3.90
N ARG A 165 1.80 18.81 -4.96
CA ARG A 165 1.58 19.28 -6.34
C ARG A 165 0.11 19.50 -6.68
N LEU A 166 -0.79 18.81 -5.98
CA LEU A 166 -2.22 18.93 -6.15
C LEU A 166 -2.80 20.11 -5.36
N THR A 167 -2.11 20.60 -4.31
CA THR A 167 -2.52 21.70 -3.42
C THR A 167 -1.90 23.02 -3.77
#